data_AF-A0A9E5LSK7-F1
#
_entry.id   AF-A0A9E5LSK7-F1
#
_cell.length_a   1.000
_cell.length_b   1.000
_cell.length_c   1.000
_cell.angle_alpha   90.00
_cell.angle_beta   90.00
_cell.angle_gamma   90.00
#
_symmetry.space_group_name_H-M   'P 1'
#
loop_
_entity.id
_entity.type
_entity.pdbx_description
1 polymer ?
#
loop_
_entity_poly.entity_id
_entity_poly.type
_entity_poly.pdbx_seq_one_letter_code
_entity_poly.pdbx_strand_id
1 'polypeptide(L)'
;LAENLSDEQQRHVRENLSESELVIFDILTRPAPTMSVQEQDQVKRVARELLARIQETLVLEWRQRVVTRARVQLKIQQVLDTELPAAYDKALFSAKCQAIFAHICEKYVA
;
A
#
# COMPACT_ATOMS: atom_id res chain seq x y z
N LEU A 1 11.03 1.16 19.66
CA LEU A 1 10.02 0.10 19.87
C LEU A 1 8.82 0.48 19.02
N ALA A 2 8.63 -0.17 17.87
CA ALA A 2 7.45 0.07 17.04
C ALA A 2 6.25 -0.51 17.78
N GLU A 3 5.34 0.34 18.25
CA GLU A 3 4.16 -0.09 18.98
C GLU A 3 3.27 -0.89 18.03
N ASN A 4 3.21 -2.20 18.26
CA ASN A 4 2.22 -3.07 17.66
C ASN A 4 0.84 -2.47 17.92
N LEU A 5 0.07 -2.27 16.85
CA LEU A 5 -1.37 -2.10 16.92
C LEU A 5 -1.92 -3.07 17.98
N SER A 6 -2.69 -2.57 18.94
CA SER A 6 -3.34 -3.44 19.93
C SER A 6 -4.18 -4.52 19.22
N ASP A 7 -4.34 -5.69 19.83
CA ASP A 7 -5.09 -6.81 19.22
C ASP A 7 -6.50 -6.40 18.78
N GLU A 8 -7.13 -5.48 19.51
CA GLU A 8 -8.44 -4.92 19.18
C GLU A 8 -8.39 -4.02 17.94
N GLN A 9 -7.38 -3.15 17.84
CA GLN A 9 -7.17 -2.34 16.63
C GLN A 9 -6.86 -3.22 15.43
N GLN A 10 -6.05 -4.29 15.59
CA GLN A 10 -5.78 -5.25 14.52
C GLN A 10 -7.04 -5.98 14.06
N ARG A 11 -7.93 -6.35 14.99
CA ARG A 11 -9.20 -7.00 14.67
C ARG A 11 -10.12 -6.06 13.89
N HIS A 12 -10.28 -4.83 14.37
CA HIS A 12 -11.08 -3.81 13.68
C HIS A 12 -10.52 -3.44 12.29
N VAL A 13 -9.19 -3.47 12.11
CA VAL A 13 -8.56 -3.32 10.78
C VAL A 13 -9.00 -4.47 9.85
N ARG A 14 -8.92 -5.71 10.34
CA ARG A 14 -9.24 -6.93 9.56
C ARG A 14 -10.70 -7.03 9.13
N GLU A 15 -11.63 -6.54 9.94
CA GLU A 15 -13.06 -6.59 9.63
C GLU A 15 -13.47 -5.63 8.49
N ASN A 16 -12.70 -4.56 8.27
CA ASN A 16 -13.05 -3.48 7.34
C ASN A 16 -12.22 -3.46 6.03
N LEU A 17 -11.32 -4.42 5.85
CA LEU A 17 -10.45 -4.53 4.68
C LEU A 17 -10.53 -5.94 4.11
N SER A 18 -10.58 -6.05 2.78
CA SER A 18 -10.40 -7.32 2.09
C SER A 18 -8.99 -7.88 2.30
N GLU A 19 -8.78 -9.17 2.05
CA GLU A 19 -7.45 -9.80 2.18
C GLU A 19 -6.37 -9.09 1.34
N SER A 20 -6.72 -8.62 0.14
CA SER A 20 -5.79 -7.86 -0.70
C SER A 20 -5.42 -6.50 -0.12
N GLU A 21 -6.40 -5.79 0.44
CA GLU A 21 -6.18 -4.49 1.06
C GLU A 21 -5.42 -4.62 2.38
N LEU A 22 -5.66 -5.71 3.14
CA LEU A 22 -4.92 -6.02 4.36
C LEU A 22 -3.44 -6.23 4.09
N VAL A 23 -3.08 -6.96 3.03
CA VAL A 23 -1.66 -7.15 2.68
C VAL A 23 -1.01 -5.82 2.32
N ILE A 24 -1.70 -4.95 1.56
CA ILE A 24 -1.18 -3.61 1.24
C ILE A 24 -1.03 -2.78 2.52
N PHE A 25 -2.01 -2.80 3.41
CA PHE A 25 -1.95 -2.12 4.70
C PHE A 25 -0.77 -2.61 5.56
N ASP A 26 -0.55 -3.93 5.62
CA ASP A 26 0.58 -4.52 6.34
C ASP A 26 1.92 -4.10 5.72
N ILE A 27 2.03 -4.06 4.39
CA ILE A 27 3.23 -3.55 3.72
C ILE A 27 3.48 -2.10 4.12
N LEU A 28 2.45 -1.25 4.11
CA LEU A 28 2.57 0.16 4.50
C LEU A 28 2.98 0.31 5.97
N THR A 29 2.46 -0.54 6.86
CA THR A 29 2.68 -0.42 8.31
C THR A 29 3.83 -1.26 8.86
N ARG A 30 4.58 -2.00 8.03
CA ARG A 30 5.69 -2.85 8.50
C ARG A 30 6.99 -2.65 7.71
N PRO A 31 8.05 -2.07 8.31
CA PRO A 31 8.01 -1.26 9.54
C PRO A 31 7.18 0.01 9.33
N ALA A 32 6.46 0.45 10.36
CA ALA A 32 5.76 1.74 10.39
C ALA A 32 6.62 2.79 11.10
N PRO A 33 6.46 4.08 10.77
CA PRO A 33 6.87 5.15 11.67
C PRO A 33 5.96 5.17 12.91
N THR A 34 6.26 6.01 13.88
CA THR A 34 5.30 6.31 14.95
C THR A 34 4.12 7.07 14.34
N MET A 35 2.90 6.59 14.54
CA MET A 35 1.69 7.14 13.91
C MET A 35 0.53 7.15 14.89
N SER A 36 -0.27 8.21 14.82
CA SER A 36 -1.54 8.34 15.56
C SER A 36 -2.63 7.43 15.01
N VAL A 37 -3.71 7.24 15.77
CA VAL A 37 -4.90 6.48 15.32
C VAL A 37 -5.51 7.08 14.05
N GLN A 38 -5.52 8.40 13.92
CA GLN A 38 -6.04 9.09 12.73
C GLN A 38 -5.19 8.79 11.49
N GLU A 39 -3.86 8.77 11.65
CA GLU A 39 -2.94 8.44 10.56
C GLU A 39 -3.02 6.95 10.20
N GLN A 40 -3.27 6.06 11.16
CA GLN A 40 -3.54 4.65 10.87
C GLN A 40 -4.81 4.48 10.03
N ASP A 41 -5.89 5.20 10.38
CA ASP A 41 -7.13 5.19 9.60
C ASP A 41 -6.94 5.80 8.21
N GLN A 42 -6.06 6.79 8.08
CA GLN A 42 -5.62 7.30 6.79
C GLN A 42 -4.93 6.22 5.97
N VAL A 43 -3.95 5.49 6.54
CA VAL A 43 -3.26 4.39 5.85
C VAL A 43 -4.24 3.29 5.41
N LYS A 44 -5.29 3.01 6.17
CA LYS A 44 -6.37 2.08 5.73
C LYS A 44 -7.12 2.59 4.50
N ARG A 45 -7.38 3.90 4.41
CA ARG A 45 -8.00 4.50 3.22
C ARG A 45 -7.06 4.42 2.02
N VAL A 46 -5.78 4.75 2.24
CA VAL A 46 -4.74 4.64 1.20
C VAL A 46 -4.66 3.23 0.64
N ALA A 47 -4.69 2.20 1.49
CA ALA A 47 -4.61 0.80 1.05
C ALA A 47 -5.75 0.42 0.08
N ARG A 48 -6.99 0.85 0.39
CA ARG A 48 -8.18 0.62 -0.45
C ARG A 48 -8.09 1.36 -1.78
N GLU A 49 -7.80 2.65 -1.71
CA GLU A 49 -7.72 3.50 -2.90
C GLU A 49 -6.58 3.09 -3.83
N LEU A 50 -5.43 2.73 -3.26
CA LEU A 50 -4.29 2.24 -4.01
C LEU A 50 -4.63 0.96 -4.77
N LEU A 51 -5.28 0.00 -4.10
CA LEU A 51 -5.66 -1.25 -4.75
C LEU A 51 -6.61 -1.02 -5.92
N ALA A 52 -7.66 -0.22 -5.71
CA ALA A 52 -8.63 0.11 -6.76
C ALA A 52 -7.95 0.75 -7.99
N ARG A 53 -7.11 1.78 -7.77
CA ARG A 53 -6.38 2.48 -8.83
C ARG A 53 -5.37 1.59 -9.56
N ILE A 54 -4.72 0.66 -8.85
CA ILE A 54 -3.80 -0.29 -9.48
C ILE A 54 -4.58 -1.26 -10.35
N GLN A 55 -5.68 -1.84 -9.86
CA GLN A 55 -6.49 -2.81 -10.60
C GLN A 55 -6.99 -2.25 -11.94
N GLU A 56 -7.39 -0.97 -11.99
CA GLU A 56 -7.73 -0.27 -13.24
C GLU A 56 -6.58 -0.20 -14.25
N THR A 57 -5.33 -0.27 -13.78
CA THR A 57 -4.12 -0.20 -14.60
C THR A 57 -3.64 -1.58 -15.08
N LEU A 58 -4.09 -2.67 -14.46
CA LEU A 58 -3.68 -4.05 -14.78
C LEU A 58 -4.41 -4.63 -16.01
N VAL A 59 -4.36 -3.93 -17.14
CA VAL A 59 -4.92 -4.40 -18.43
C VAL A 59 -3.96 -5.35 -19.17
N LEU A 60 -4.48 -6.20 -20.06
CA LEU A 60 -3.78 -7.27 -20.82
C LEU A 60 -2.25 -7.08 -20.99
N GLU A 61 -1.47 -8.08 -20.61
CA GLU A 61 0.02 -8.12 -20.68
C GLU A 61 0.75 -6.99 -19.90
N TRP A 62 0.10 -6.36 -18.90
CA TRP A 62 0.68 -5.22 -18.16
C TRP A 62 2.08 -5.51 -17.58
N ARG A 63 2.35 -6.77 -17.19
CA ARG A 63 3.63 -7.19 -16.61
C ARG A 63 4.71 -7.45 -17.66
N GLN A 64 4.34 -7.73 -18.91
CA GLN A 64 5.32 -8.03 -19.97
C GLN A 64 5.82 -6.73 -20.64
N ARG A 65 4.97 -5.71 -20.71
CA ARG A 65 5.33 -4.43 -21.34
C ARG A 65 5.99 -3.49 -20.33
N VAL A 66 7.19 -3.00 -20.66
CA VAL A 66 7.94 -2.05 -19.83
C VAL A 66 7.13 -0.79 -19.52
N VAL A 67 6.37 -0.29 -20.50
CA VAL A 67 5.56 0.93 -20.37
C VAL A 67 4.44 0.78 -19.33
N THR A 68 3.71 -0.34 -19.34
CA THR A 68 2.63 -0.57 -18.37
C THR A 68 3.17 -0.83 -16.97
N ARG A 69 4.32 -1.52 -16.83
CA ARG A 69 5.02 -1.62 -15.55
C ARG A 69 5.40 -0.25 -14.98
N ALA A 70 5.98 0.61 -15.80
CA ALA A 70 6.33 1.97 -15.40
C ALA A 70 5.09 2.79 -14.99
N ARG A 71 3.96 2.62 -15.70
CA ARG A 71 2.67 3.24 -15.33
C ARG A 71 2.17 2.77 -13.97
N VAL A 72 2.27 1.48 -13.65
CA VAL A 72 1.90 0.94 -12.33
C VAL A 72 2.80 1.51 -11.24
N GLN A 73 4.13 1.53 -11.45
CA GLN A 73 5.06 2.13 -10.49
C GLN A 73 4.77 3.61 -10.24
N LEU A 74 4.54 4.39 -11.30
CA LEU A 74 4.20 5.80 -11.20
C LEU A 74 2.87 5.98 -10.47
N LYS A 75 1.86 5.15 -10.74
CA LYS A 75 0.57 5.20 -10.07
C LYS A 75 0.72 4.94 -8.56
N ILE A 76 1.54 3.97 -8.17
CA ILE A 76 1.84 3.69 -6.76
C ILE A 76 2.48 4.92 -6.11
N GLN A 77 3.52 5.49 -6.73
CA GLN A 77 4.20 6.67 -6.21
C GLN A 77 3.24 7.85 -6.05
N GLN A 78 2.43 8.15 -7.06
CA GLN A 78 1.47 9.27 -7.03
C GLN A 78 0.46 9.14 -5.89
N VAL A 79 -0.14 7.95 -5.73
CA VAL A 79 -1.13 7.71 -4.67
C VAL A 79 -0.48 7.82 -3.30
N LEU A 80 0.67 7.17 -3.10
CA LEU A 80 1.34 7.22 -1.82
C LEU A 80 1.84 8.64 -1.48
N ASP A 81 2.34 9.40 -2.46
CA ASP A 81 2.89 10.75 -2.23
C ASP A 81 1.78 11.73 -1.84
N THR A 82 0.58 11.53 -2.39
CA THR A 82 -0.59 12.36 -2.09
C THR A 82 -1.24 11.98 -0.77
N GLU A 83 -1.36 10.68 -0.48
CA GLU A 83 -2.25 10.18 0.56
C GLU A 83 -1.54 9.66 1.82
N LEU A 84 -0.24 9.35 1.77
CA LEU A 84 0.46 8.89 2.98
C LEU A 84 0.64 10.03 3.99
N PRO A 85 0.54 9.74 5.29
CA PRO A 85 0.87 10.71 6.34
C PRO A 85 2.32 11.20 6.26
N ALA A 86 2.55 12.43 6.73
CA ALA A 86 3.88 13.06 6.74
C ALA A 86 4.92 12.29 7.59
N ALA A 87 4.48 11.34 8.43
CA ALA A 87 5.34 10.45 9.19
C ALA A 87 6.21 9.53 8.31
N TYR A 88 5.86 9.31 7.04
CA TYR A 88 6.67 8.55 6.10
C TYR A 88 7.79 9.42 5.52
N ASP A 89 9.02 9.21 5.98
CA ASP A 89 10.17 9.85 5.37
C ASP A 89 10.44 9.32 3.95
N LYS A 90 11.34 9.99 3.22
CA LYS A 90 11.68 9.65 1.83
C LYS A 90 12.20 8.22 1.66
N ALA A 91 12.96 7.70 2.63
CA ALA A 91 13.53 6.36 2.55
C ALA A 91 12.43 5.31 2.74
N LEU A 92 11.57 5.50 3.74
CA LEU A 92 10.44 4.64 4.03
C LEU A 92 9.43 4.66 2.88
N PHE A 93 9.09 5.84 2.37
CA PHE A 93 8.25 6.03 1.20
C PHE A 93 8.73 5.21 -0.01
N SER A 94 10.01 5.33 -0.35
CA SER A 94 10.62 4.60 -1.47
C SER A 94 10.54 3.09 -1.24
N ALA A 95 10.83 2.63 -0.02
CA ALA A 95 10.73 1.22 0.34
C ALA A 95 9.28 0.70 0.23
N LYS A 96 8.28 1.48 0.64
CA LYS A 96 6.86 1.12 0.51
C LYS A 96 6.42 1.02 -0.94
N CYS A 97 6.81 1.98 -1.78
CA CYS A 97 6.55 1.94 -3.22
C CYS A 97 7.09 0.64 -3.85
N GLN A 98 8.33 0.28 -3.52
CA GLN A 98 8.99 -0.93 -4.03
C GLN A 98 8.31 -2.20 -3.55
N ALA A 99 8.00 -2.29 -2.25
CA ALA A 99 7.36 -3.46 -1.67
C ALA A 99 5.94 -3.68 -2.22
N ILE A 100 5.16 -2.62 -2.40
CA ILE A 100 3.84 -2.72 -3.04
C ILE A 100 3.99 -3.16 -4.49
N PHE A 101 4.90 -2.55 -5.26
CA PHE A 101 5.11 -2.94 -6.65
C PHE A 101 5.52 -4.41 -6.79
N ALA A 102 6.41 -4.89 -5.93
CA ALA A 102 6.79 -6.30 -5.87
C ALA A 102 5.60 -7.20 -5.57
N HIS A 103 4.80 -6.87 -4.55
CA HIS A 103 3.59 -7.59 -4.20
C HIS A 103 2.58 -7.67 -5.37
N ILE A 104 2.35 -6.56 -6.08
CA ILE A 104 1.45 -6.56 -7.24
C ILE A 104 2.00 -7.45 -8.37
N CYS A 105 3.31 -7.43 -8.61
CA CYS A 105 3.93 -8.34 -9.58
C CYS A 105 3.77 -9.81 -9.18
N GLU A 106 3.85 -10.14 -7.90
CA GLU A 106 3.70 -11.52 -7.39
C GLU A 106 2.26 -12.00 -7.41
N LYS A 107 1.30 -11.14 -7.03
CA LYS A 107 -0.11 -11.53 -6.85
C LYS A 107 -0.90 -11.54 -8.15
N TYR A 108 -0.61 -10.61 -9.05
CA TYR A 108 -1.35 -10.43 -10.31
C TYR A 108 -0.54 -10.94 -11.51
N VAL A 109 0.02 -12.14 -11.37
CA VAL A 109 0.59 -12.88 -12.50
C VAL A 109 -0.55 -13.20 -13.46
N ALA A 110 -0.52 -12.61 -14.65
CA ALA A 110 -1.37 -13.01 -15.76
C ALA A 110 -0.85 -14.32 -16.37
#